data_AF-A0A815NE96-F1
#
_entry.id   AF-A0A815NE96-F1
#
_cell.length_a   1.000
_cell.length_b   1.000
_cell.length_c   1.000
_cell.angle_alpha   90.00
_cell.angle_beta   90.00
_cell.angle_gamma   90.00
#
_symmetry.space_group_name_H-M   'P 1'
#
loop_
_entity.id
_entity.type
_entity.pdbx_description
1 polymer ?
#
loop_
_entity_poly.entity_id
_entity_poly.type
_entity_poly.pdbx_seq_one_letter_code
_entity_poly.pdbx_strand_id
1 'polypeptide(L)'
;INAQEVGVIGAIIMDNDKDNKQAVIDMLDDQTTRNVKIPVMFITYDDGHMILQSIKRNNFIGALINIPLNLSHTDVFKARKAPWSYWL
;
A
#
# COMPACT_ATOMS: atom_id res chain seq x y z
N ILE A 1 -18.42 -7.42 -4.28
CA ILE A 1 -17.84 -7.99 -3.04
C ILE A 1 -17.12 -6.86 -2.34
N ASN A 2 -17.54 -6.49 -1.13
CA ASN A 2 -16.87 -5.45 -0.35
C ASN A 2 -15.68 -6.09 0.35
N ALA A 3 -14.46 -5.62 0.05
CA ALA A 3 -13.23 -6.21 0.60
C ALA A 3 -13.29 -6.30 2.14
N GLN A 4 -13.75 -5.23 2.80
CA GLN A 4 -13.90 -5.18 4.26
C GLN A 4 -14.79 -6.29 4.83
N GLU A 5 -15.85 -6.71 4.13
CA GLU A 5 -16.77 -7.76 4.62
C GLU A 5 -16.16 -9.16 4.58
N VAL A 6 -15.10 -9.35 3.78
CA VAL A 6 -14.39 -10.63 3.63
C VAL A 6 -13.26 -10.76 4.67
N GLY A 7 -13.12 -9.79 5.59
CA GLY A 7 -12.14 -9.85 6.68
C GLY A 7 -10.71 -9.51 6.27
N VAL A 8 -10.51 -8.79 5.15
CA VAL A 8 -9.17 -8.28 4.81
C VAL A 8 -8.74 -7.15 5.76
N ILE A 9 -7.44 -7.09 6.03
CA ILE A 9 -6.82 -6.07 6.89
C ILE A 9 -6.49 -4.77 6.15
N GLY A 10 -6.62 -4.76 4.82
CA GLY A 10 -6.28 -3.64 3.94
C GLY A 10 -6.48 -4.02 2.48
N ALA A 11 -6.41 -3.03 1.60
CA ALA A 11 -6.52 -3.25 0.15
C ALA A 11 -5.47 -2.45 -0.63
N ILE A 12 -4.96 -3.05 -1.71
CA ILE A 12 -4.10 -2.40 -2.69
C ILE A 12 -4.88 -2.34 -4.00
N ILE A 13 -5.09 -1.14 -4.52
CA ILE A 13 -5.79 -0.90 -5.78
C ILE A 13 -4.73 -0.48 -6.80
N MET A 14 -4.74 -1.11 -7.97
CA MET A 14 -3.87 -0.72 -9.08
C MET A 14 -4.70 -0.06 -10.19
N ASP A 15 -4.07 0.84 -10.93
CA ASP A 15 -4.66 1.34 -12.18
C ASP A 15 -4.85 0.17 -13.17
N ASN A 16 -5.90 0.27 -13.99
CA ASN A 16 -6.17 -0.67 -15.08
C ASN A 16 -5.57 -0.19 -16.40
N ASP A 17 -5.21 1.08 -16.53
CA ASP A 17 -4.59 1.61 -17.74
C ASP A 17 -3.07 1.44 -17.74
N LYS A 18 -2.56 0.72 -18.74
CA LYS A 18 -1.14 0.45 -18.93
C LYS A 18 -0.36 1.67 -19.43
N ASP A 19 -1.03 2.58 -20.14
CA ASP A 19 -0.37 3.77 -20.69
C ASP A 19 -0.29 4.89 -19.65
N ASN A 20 -1.03 4.75 -18.54
CA ASN A 20 -1.08 5.70 -17.45
C ASN A 20 0.05 5.48 -16.42
N LYS A 21 1.28 5.79 -16.82
CA LYS A 21 2.49 5.47 -16.03
C LYS A 21 2.72 6.38 -14.81
N GLN A 22 2.00 7.50 -14.69
CA GLN A 22 2.29 8.53 -13.70
C GLN A 22 1.08 9.06 -12.93
N ALA A 23 -0.14 8.63 -13.25
CA ALA A 23 -1.29 9.02 -12.43
C ALA A 23 -1.25 8.26 -11.11
N VAL A 24 -0.64 8.88 -10.10
CA VAL A 24 -1.02 8.61 -8.73
C VAL A 24 -2.30 9.40 -8.50
N ILE A 25 -3.43 8.69 -8.49
CA ILE A 25 -4.72 9.31 -8.20
C ILE A 25 -4.81 9.47 -6.68
N ASP A 26 -5.10 10.69 -6.24
CA ASP A 26 -5.50 10.90 -4.85
C ASP A 26 -6.85 10.23 -4.63
N MET A 27 -6.85 9.18 -3.81
CA MET A 27 -8.08 8.48 -3.44
C MET A 27 -8.93 9.39 -2.58
N LEU A 28 -9.94 9.98 -3.21
CA LEU A 28 -10.94 10.80 -2.53
C LEU A 28 -12.06 9.92 -1.98
N ASP A 29 -12.56 10.30 -0.81
CA ASP A 29 -13.78 9.71 -0.27
C ASP A 29 -14.93 9.97 -1.24
N ASP A 30 -15.73 8.95 -1.51
CA ASP A 30 -16.81 9.00 -2.50
C ASP A 30 -18.05 9.73 -1.98
N GLN A 31 -17.91 10.47 -0.87
CA GLN A 31 -18.93 11.22 -0.14
C GLN A 31 -20.13 10.38 0.27
N THR A 32 -20.02 9.05 0.22
CA THR A 32 -21.07 8.18 0.73
C THR A 32 -20.99 8.13 2.25
N THR A 33 -22.09 7.78 2.91
CA THR A 33 -22.12 7.57 4.37
C THR A 33 -21.39 6.29 4.82
N ARG A 34 -20.66 5.64 3.91
CA ARG A 34 -19.98 4.37 4.17
C ARG A 34 -18.66 4.62 4.86
N ASN A 35 -18.56 4.21 6.12
CA ASN A 35 -17.31 4.30 6.86
C ASN A 35 -16.40 3.10 6.55
N VAL A 36 -15.34 3.33 5.76
CA VAL A 36 -14.29 2.34 5.47
C VAL A 36 -13.23 2.39 6.57
N LYS A 37 -13.02 1.28 7.27
CA LYS A 37 -12.10 1.18 8.41
C LYS A 37 -10.76 0.55 8.07
N ILE A 38 -10.66 -0.06 6.88
CA ILE A 38 -9.44 -0.70 6.41
C ILE A 38 -8.57 0.32 5.65
N PRO A 39 -7.24 0.31 5.85
CA PRO A 39 -6.34 1.12 5.05
C PRO A 39 -6.37 0.65 3.59
N VAL A 40 -6.37 1.62 2.68
CA VAL A 40 -6.33 1.38 1.24
C VAL A 40 -5.18 2.18 0.65
N MET A 41 -4.42 1.59 -0.26
CA MET A 41 -3.38 2.27 -1.03
C MET A 41 -3.62 2.09 -2.53
N PHE A 42 -3.27 3.12 -3.30
CA PHE A 42 -3.31 3.11 -4.76
C PHE A 42 -1.89 3.02 -5.29
N ILE A 43 -1.67 2.18 -6.30
CA ILE A 43 -0.39 2.01 -6.97
C ILE A 43 -0.57 2.09 -8.48
N THR A 44 0.53 2.35 -9.18
CA THR A 44 0.55 2.39 -10.63
C THR A 44 0.28 1.01 -11.24
N TYR A 45 -0.14 0.99 -12.50
CA TYR A 45 -0.29 -0.26 -13.26
C TYR A 45 1.01 -1.06 -13.29
N ASP A 46 2.15 -0.41 -13.57
CA ASP A 46 3.43 -1.11 -13.74
C ASP A 46 3.88 -1.81 -12.45
N ASP A 47 3.79 -1.14 -11.29
CA ASP A 47 4.15 -1.73 -10.00
C ASP A 47 3.20 -2.87 -9.61
N GLY A 48 1.88 -2.64 -9.75
CA GLY A 48 0.87 -3.66 -9.45
C GLY A 48 1.00 -4.89 -10.35
N HIS A 49 1.28 -4.66 -11.64
CA HIS A 49 1.51 -5.73 -12.60
C HIS A 49 2.75 -6.54 -12.24
N MET A 50 3.84 -5.90 -11.82
CA MET A 50 5.05 -6.61 -11.38
C MET A 50 4.80 -7.47 -10.14
N ILE A 51 4.07 -6.97 -9.14
CA ILE A 51 3.71 -7.75 -7.95
C ILE A 51 2.88 -8.98 -8.34
N LEU A 52 1.83 -8.80 -9.14
CA LEU A 52 0.97 -9.89 -9.58
C LEU A 52 1.72 -10.92 -10.45
N GLN A 53 2.56 -10.46 -11.37
CA GLN A 53 3.40 -11.33 -12.19
C GLN A 53 4.37 -12.13 -11.33
N SER A 54 4.98 -11.52 -10.31
CA SER A 54 5.88 -12.20 -9.39
C SER A 54 5.17 -13.33 -8.64
N ILE A 55 3.99 -13.07 -8.08
CA ILE A 55 3.19 -14.09 -7.37
C ILE A 55 2.83 -15.24 -8.32
N LYS A 56 2.31 -14.93 -9.51
CA LYS A 56 1.90 -15.93 -10.50
C LYS A 56 3.07 -16.78 -11.00
N ARG A 57 4.20 -16.14 -11.34
CA ARG A 57 5.40 -16.84 -11.87
C ARG A 57 6.01 -17.78 -10.85
N ASN A 58 6.00 -17.42 -9.57
CA ASN A 58 6.52 -18.26 -8.50
C ASN A 58 5.48 -19.28 -7.98
N ASN A 59 4.28 -19.32 -8.56
CA ASN A 59 3.17 -20.17 -8.12
C ASN A 59 2.85 -20.01 -6.61
N PHE A 60 3.01 -18.78 -6.09
CA PHE A 60 2.71 -18.47 -4.71
C PHE A 60 1.22 -18.16 -4.53
N ILE A 61 0.66 -18.56 -3.40
CA ILE A 61 -0.74 -18.28 -3.04
C ILE A 61 -0.89 -16.82 -2.57
N GLY A 62 0.22 -16.18 -2.17
CA GLY A 62 0.27 -14.77 -1.77
C GLY A 62 1.71 -14.29 -1.56
N ALA A 63 1.85 -13.06 -1.09
CA ALA A 63 3.15 -12.46 -0.79
C ALA A 63 3.11 -11.74 0.57
N LEU A 64 4.27 -11.70 1.24
CA LEU A 64 4.48 -10.85 2.39
C LEU A 64 4.97 -9.48 1.92
N ILE A 65 4.21 -8.43 2.22
CA ILE A 65 4.55 -7.05 1.84
C ILE A 65 4.96 -6.30 3.10
N ASN A 66 6.17 -5.73 3.09
CA ASN A 66 6.64 -4.86 4.16
C ASN A 66 6.64 -3.41 3.66
N ILE A 67 5.72 -2.59 4.16
CA ILE A 67 5.61 -1.18 3.79
C ILE A 67 6.39 -0.38 4.85
N PRO A 68 7.55 0.20 4.52
CA PRO A 68 8.29 0.99 5.48
C PRO A 68 7.48 2.24 5.84
N LEU A 69 7.31 2.46 7.15
CA LEU A 69 6.72 3.70 7.63
C LEU A 69 7.70 4.84 7.41
N ASN A 70 7.24 5.92 6.78
CA ASN A 70 8.02 7.14 6.68
C ASN A 70 8.14 7.78 8.07
N LEU A 71 9.35 7.75 8.64
CA LEU A 71 9.66 8.31 9.95
C LEU A 71 10.35 9.67 9.89
N SER A 72 10.42 10.33 8.72
CA SER A 72 11.21 11.56 8.53
C SER A 72 10.81 12.72 9.47
N HIS A 73 9.56 12.78 9.92
CA HIS A 73 9.07 13.78 10.89
C HIS A 73 8.76 13.18 12.27
N THR A 74 9.15 11.93 12.52
CA THR A 74 8.95 11.29 13.83
C THR A 74 10.12 11.66 14.73
N ASP A 75 9.82 12.26 15.87
CA ASP A 75 10.78 12.54 16.92
C ASP A 75 11.57 11.26 17.28
N VAL A 76 12.88 11.38 17.45
CA VAL A 76 13.81 10.26 17.72
C VAL A 76 13.33 9.42 18.90
N PHE A 77 12.79 10.09 19.94
CA PHE A 77 12.25 9.44 21.12
C PHE A 77 10.97 8.64 20.83
N LYS A 78 10.14 9.08 19.88
CA LYS A 78 8.93 8.38 19.45
C LYS A 78 9.24 7.25 18.47
N ALA A 79 10.30 7.40 17.68
CA ALA A 79 10.75 6.40 16.71
C ALA A 79 11.36 5.15 17.37
N ARG A 80 11.61 5.16 18.70
CA ARG A 80 12.28 4.08 19.45
C ARG A 80 13.58 3.60 18.79
N LYS A 81 14.24 4.47 18.04
CA LYS A 81 15.54 4.21 17.45
C LYS A 81 16.61 4.73 18.39
N ALA A 82 17.72 4.00 18.49
CA ALA A 82 18.85 4.47 19.24
C ALA A 82 19.39 5.78 18.61
N PRO A 83 19.81 6.78 19.40
CA PRO A 83 20.25 8.08 18.87
C PRO A 83 21.35 8.00 17.81
N TRP A 84 22.21 6.97 17.89
CA TRP A 84 23.30 6.72 16.95
C TRP A 84 22.87 6.06 15.63
N SER A 85 21.58 5.75 15.42
CA SER A 85 21.09 5.17 14.17
C SER A 85 21.09 6.13 12.98
N TYR A 86 21.33 7.43 13.20
CA TYR A 86 21.38 8.45 12.15
C TYR A 86 22.81 8.78 11.70
N TRP A 87 23.81 8.18 12.34
CA TRP A 87 25.23 8.50 12.10
C TRP A 87 25.91 7.53 11.10
N LEU A 88 25.17 6.53 10.62
CA LEU A 88 25.60 5.54 9.63
C LEU A 88 24.76 5.63 8.36
#